data_AF-A0A367E624-F1
#
_entry.id   AF-A0A367E624-F1
#
_cell.length_a   1.000
_cell.length_b   1.000
_cell.length_c   1.000
_cell.angle_alpha   90.00
_cell.angle_beta   90.00
_cell.angle_gamma   90.00
#
_symmetry.space_group_name_H-M   'P 1'
#
loop_
_entity.id
_entity.type
_entity.pdbx_description
1 polymer ?
#
loop_
_entity_poly.entity_id
_entity_poly.type
_entity_poly.pdbx_seq_one_letter_code
_entity_poly.pdbx_strand_id
1 'polypeptide(L)'
;MDRRGFLRNAAVVPAAGMLAYAGGTGVAVARSTGHKRSRARVGPRDWMAALAPSTALRTLTIPGTHDSGARFGGPWTECQDALIADQLAAGIRFLDVRCRAIDGVFAIHHGAFYQHLMFGDVLIACRDFLAAHPDETVLMRVKQEYSTVGDEEFRQIFDVYLDQKGWRSLFLMEDTLPTLGEARGKVVLLADNGGLPGVRWADPEVFDVQDDYQAEPISKYPRIAEQFRQAAAEPGPFYVNFLSTAAGLPPASNADRLNPKVRALLDSSEFAGTTGLGIVPMDFPGAEPGLLEAVLAHNPTG
;
A
#
# COMPACT_ATOMS: atom_id res chain seq x y z
N MET A 1 7.43 -41.88 -43.57
CA MET A 1 5.97 -41.69 -43.67
C MET A 1 5.74 -40.25 -44.07
N ASP A 2 5.29 -40.07 -45.31
CA ASP A 2 4.96 -38.79 -45.95
C ASP A 2 3.58 -38.31 -45.49
N ARG A 3 3.42 -36.99 -45.33
CA ARG A 3 2.16 -36.24 -45.59
C ARG A 3 2.40 -34.72 -45.46
N ARG A 4 2.67 -34.09 -46.62
CA ARG A 4 1.96 -32.93 -47.22
C ARG A 4 1.44 -31.87 -46.22
N GLY A 5 1.86 -30.61 -46.21
CA GLY A 5 2.16 -29.70 -47.31
C GLY A 5 0.92 -28.88 -47.67
N PHE A 6 0.85 -27.61 -47.29
CA PHE A 6 0.05 -26.57 -47.96
C PHE A 6 0.64 -25.17 -47.71
N LEU A 7 1.00 -24.51 -48.80
CA LEU A 7 1.47 -23.13 -48.88
C LEU A 7 0.55 -22.38 -49.86
N ARG A 8 0.35 -21.09 -49.57
CA ARG A 8 0.09 -19.97 -50.50
C ARG A 8 -1.30 -19.88 -51.17
N ASN A 9 -1.98 -18.73 -51.00
CA ASN A 9 -1.78 -17.55 -51.86
C ASN A 9 -2.70 -16.39 -51.47
N ALA A 10 -2.16 -15.18 -51.57
CA ALA A 10 -2.89 -13.93 -51.62
C ALA A 10 -3.36 -13.64 -53.05
N ALA A 11 -4.48 -12.94 -53.21
CA ALA A 11 -4.83 -12.24 -54.44
C ALA A 11 -5.61 -10.96 -54.12
N VAL A 12 -5.04 -9.85 -54.56
CA VAL A 12 -5.62 -8.51 -54.65
C VAL A 12 -6.26 -8.38 -56.03
N VAL A 13 -7.44 -7.76 -56.14
CA VAL A 13 -7.95 -7.17 -57.39
C VAL A 13 -8.63 -5.83 -57.05
N PRO A 14 -8.31 -4.74 -57.76
CA PRO A 14 -9.00 -3.45 -57.66
C PRO A 14 -10.08 -3.29 -58.73
N ALA A 15 -11.13 -2.52 -58.45
CA ALA A 15 -11.98 -1.92 -59.49
C ALA A 15 -12.59 -0.61 -58.99
N ALA A 16 -12.52 0.42 -59.83
CA ALA A 16 -12.89 1.79 -59.57
C ALA A 16 -14.31 2.12 -60.07
N GLY A 17 -14.91 3.16 -59.45
CA GLY A 17 -15.75 4.15 -60.14
C GLY A 17 -17.27 4.02 -60.00
N MET A 18 -17.91 4.92 -59.26
CA MET A 18 -18.68 6.04 -59.82
C MET A 18 -19.21 6.97 -58.71
N LEU A 19 -19.05 8.28 -58.94
CA LEU A 19 -19.68 9.35 -58.17
C LEU A 19 -21.20 9.38 -58.41
N ALA A 20 -21.97 9.58 -57.34
CA ALA A 20 -23.23 10.30 -57.40
C ALA A 20 -23.33 11.21 -56.17
N TYR A 21 -23.33 12.51 -56.44
CA TYR A 21 -23.51 13.60 -55.49
C TYR A 21 -25.02 13.85 -55.35
N ALA A 22 -25.56 13.74 -54.14
CA ALA A 22 -26.88 14.28 -53.81
C ALA A 22 -26.83 14.79 -52.37
N GLY A 23 -27.17 16.07 -52.22
CA GLY A 23 -27.00 16.85 -51.01
C GLY A 23 -27.89 16.42 -49.86
N GLY A 24 -27.39 16.70 -48.66
CA GLY A 24 -28.09 16.50 -47.41
C GLY A 24 -27.24 17.01 -46.26
N THR A 25 -27.25 18.33 -46.03
CA THR A 25 -26.71 18.94 -44.82
C THR A 25 -27.56 18.52 -43.63
N GLY A 26 -27.17 17.43 -42.98
CA GLY A 26 -27.70 17.00 -41.69
C GLY A 26 -26.54 16.87 -40.72
N VAL A 27 -26.31 17.90 -39.90
CA VAL A 27 -25.44 17.78 -38.72
C VAL A 27 -26.16 16.85 -37.75
N ALA A 28 -25.78 15.57 -37.76
CA ALA A 28 -26.19 14.63 -36.75
C ALA A 28 -25.47 15.00 -35.44
N VAL A 29 -26.15 15.82 -34.62
CA VAL A 29 -25.77 15.98 -33.21
C VAL A 29 -26.05 14.64 -32.55
N ALA A 30 -25.00 13.82 -32.44
CA ALA A 30 -25.04 12.62 -31.63
C ALA A 30 -25.30 13.05 -30.19
N ARG A 31 -26.55 12.91 -29.75
CA ARG A 31 -26.90 13.02 -28.34
C ARG A 31 -26.15 11.92 -27.60
N SER A 32 -25.09 12.31 -26.91
CA SER A 32 -24.44 11.51 -25.87
C SER A 32 -25.52 11.15 -24.84
N THR A 33 -26.13 9.98 -25.01
CA THR A 33 -26.88 9.33 -23.93
C THR A 33 -25.84 9.03 -22.86
N GLY A 34 -25.85 9.86 -21.81
CA GLY A 34 -25.03 9.68 -20.63
C GLY A 34 -25.24 8.27 -20.11
N HIS A 35 -24.27 7.39 -20.42
CA HIS A 35 -24.11 6.18 -19.67
C HIS A 35 -23.74 6.66 -18.27
N LYS A 36 -24.72 6.64 -17.35
CA LYS A 36 -24.40 6.54 -15.94
C LYS A 36 -23.53 5.30 -15.85
N ARG A 37 -22.20 5.48 -15.84
CA ARG A 37 -21.27 4.42 -15.42
C ARG A 37 -21.83 4.03 -14.06
N SER A 38 -22.41 2.84 -13.95
CA SER A 38 -22.47 2.21 -12.65
C SER A 38 -21.03 2.29 -12.16
N ARG A 39 -20.80 2.97 -11.03
CA ARG A 39 -19.51 2.86 -10.34
C ARG A 39 -19.41 1.36 -10.06
N ALA A 40 -18.67 0.65 -10.91
CA ALA A 40 -18.22 -0.69 -10.59
C ALA A 40 -17.67 -0.59 -9.17
N ARG A 41 -18.07 -1.50 -8.28
CA ARG A 41 -17.46 -1.55 -6.95
C ARG A 41 -15.96 -1.56 -7.18
N VAL A 42 -15.31 -0.47 -6.77
CA VAL A 42 -13.89 -0.30 -6.91
C VAL A 42 -13.27 -1.41 -6.08
N GLY A 43 -12.56 -2.32 -6.75
CA GLY A 43 -11.95 -3.46 -6.07
C GLY A 43 -10.87 -3.00 -5.09
N PRO A 44 -10.36 -3.89 -4.23
CA PRO A 44 -9.30 -3.56 -3.27
C PRO A 44 -8.02 -3.01 -3.92
N ARG A 45 -7.83 -3.22 -5.23
CA ARG A 45 -6.70 -2.68 -5.99
C ARG A 45 -6.78 -1.19 -6.29
N ASP A 46 -7.96 -0.60 -6.27
CA ASP A 46 -8.20 0.76 -6.76
C ASP A 46 -8.95 1.62 -5.73
N TRP A 47 -9.00 1.20 -4.46
CA TRP A 47 -9.95 1.75 -3.49
C TRP A 47 -9.79 3.25 -3.25
N MET A 48 -8.59 3.81 -3.42
CA MET A 48 -8.36 5.25 -3.29
C MET A 48 -8.84 6.04 -4.51
N ALA A 49 -9.01 5.40 -5.68
CA ALA A 49 -9.47 6.06 -6.91
C ALA A 49 -10.85 6.71 -6.79
N ALA A 50 -11.69 6.18 -5.89
CA ALA A 50 -13.01 6.73 -5.61
C ALA A 50 -12.99 8.03 -4.78
N LEU A 51 -11.86 8.37 -4.16
CA LEU A 51 -11.74 9.47 -3.22
C LEU A 51 -11.37 10.79 -3.92
N ALA A 52 -11.70 11.92 -3.31
CA ALA A 52 -11.36 13.23 -3.84
C ALA A 52 -9.83 13.47 -3.78
N PRO A 53 -9.22 14.13 -4.79
CA PRO A 53 -7.81 14.50 -4.73
C PRO A 53 -7.45 15.39 -3.52
N SER A 54 -8.40 16.18 -3.02
CA SER A 54 -8.21 17.04 -1.85
C SER A 54 -8.25 16.30 -0.50
N THR A 55 -8.54 15.00 -0.49
CA THR A 55 -8.60 14.23 0.76
C THR A 55 -7.23 14.19 1.42
N ALA A 56 -7.14 14.59 2.68
CA ALA A 56 -5.90 14.51 3.45
C ALA A 56 -5.61 13.04 3.83
N LEU A 57 -4.36 12.57 3.66
CA LEU A 57 -4.03 11.17 3.96
C LEU A 57 -4.33 10.78 5.42
N ARG A 58 -4.13 11.72 6.35
CA ARG A 58 -4.40 11.50 7.78
C ARG A 58 -5.86 11.24 8.14
N THR A 59 -6.81 11.49 7.22
CA THR A 59 -8.24 11.21 7.44
C THR A 59 -8.68 9.88 6.82
N LEU A 60 -7.75 9.06 6.34
CA LEU A 60 -8.04 7.76 5.74
C LEU A 60 -7.87 6.64 6.77
N THR A 61 -8.52 5.51 6.51
CA THR A 61 -8.23 4.24 7.16
C THR A 61 -7.39 3.42 6.19
N ILE A 62 -6.09 3.31 6.45
CA ILE A 62 -5.12 2.74 5.50
C ILE A 62 -4.70 1.35 5.99
N PRO A 63 -5.06 0.26 5.27
CA PRO A 63 -4.55 -1.07 5.57
C PRO A 63 -3.03 -1.11 5.38
N GLY A 64 -2.33 -1.66 6.37
CA GLY A 64 -0.88 -1.78 6.39
C GLY A 64 -0.40 -3.17 6.76
N THR A 65 0.87 -3.45 6.46
CA THR A 65 1.55 -4.66 6.95
C THR A 65 2.73 -4.29 7.83
N HIS A 66 2.83 -4.93 9.00
CA HIS A 66 4.01 -4.86 9.86
C HIS A 66 5.12 -5.73 9.25
N ASP A 67 6.35 -5.21 9.27
CA ASP A 67 7.54 -5.84 8.67
C ASP A 67 7.23 -6.50 7.31
N SER A 68 6.80 -5.68 6.34
CA SER A 68 6.07 -6.13 5.14
C SER A 68 6.81 -7.17 4.29
N GLY A 69 8.14 -7.20 4.39
CA GLY A 69 8.97 -8.19 3.69
C GLY A 69 9.29 -9.45 4.49
N ALA A 70 8.92 -9.52 5.77
CA ALA A 70 9.35 -10.57 6.69
C ALA A 70 8.56 -11.88 6.49
N ARG A 71 9.05 -12.70 5.56
CA ARG A 71 8.43 -13.97 5.12
C ARG A 71 9.30 -15.20 5.38
N PHE A 72 10.48 -15.01 5.97
CA PHE A 72 11.45 -16.07 6.20
C PHE A 72 12.17 -15.91 7.56
N GLY A 73 12.85 -16.98 7.98
CA GLY A 73 13.58 -17.01 9.24
C GLY A 73 12.85 -17.72 10.38
N GLY A 74 11.74 -18.39 10.07
CA GLY A 74 11.00 -19.25 10.99
C GLY A 74 9.90 -18.53 11.77
N PRO A 75 9.14 -19.27 12.60
CA PRO A 75 7.88 -18.79 13.17
C PRO A 75 7.98 -17.51 13.98
N TRP A 76 9.14 -17.21 14.59
CA TRP A 76 9.35 -16.01 15.42
C TRP A 76 9.77 -14.77 14.64
N THR A 77 10.06 -14.94 13.35
CA THR A 77 10.58 -13.90 12.46
C THR A 77 9.55 -13.58 11.37
N GLU A 78 8.76 -14.55 10.95
CA GLU A 78 7.78 -14.38 9.88
C GLU A 78 6.59 -13.55 10.36
N CYS A 79 6.28 -12.47 9.65
CA CYS A 79 5.16 -11.56 9.89
C CYS A 79 4.15 -11.55 8.73
N GLN A 80 4.58 -11.99 7.54
CA GLN A 80 3.78 -12.02 6.32
C GLN A 80 4.00 -13.33 5.56
N ASP A 81 3.02 -13.75 4.76
CA ASP A 81 3.10 -14.89 3.83
C ASP A 81 3.04 -14.44 2.35
N ALA A 82 2.38 -13.31 2.08
CA ALA A 82 2.20 -12.71 0.77
C ALA A 82 3.41 -11.88 0.29
N LEU A 83 3.67 -11.89 -1.02
CA LEU A 83 4.62 -10.97 -1.66
C LEU A 83 4.14 -9.51 -1.54
N ILE A 84 5.05 -8.54 -1.63
CA ILE A 84 4.70 -7.11 -1.64
C ILE A 84 3.64 -6.80 -2.72
N ALA A 85 3.79 -7.36 -3.93
CA ALA A 85 2.82 -7.16 -5.01
C ALA A 85 1.42 -7.72 -4.66
N ASP A 86 1.35 -8.85 -3.97
CA ASP A 86 0.08 -9.46 -3.55
C ASP A 86 -0.57 -8.67 -2.41
N GLN A 87 0.23 -8.14 -1.47
CA GLN A 87 -0.23 -7.24 -0.42
C GLN A 87 -0.88 -5.99 -1.04
N LEU A 88 -0.20 -5.33 -1.99
CA LEU A 88 -0.74 -4.18 -2.72
C LEU A 88 -2.02 -4.54 -3.48
N ALA A 89 -2.06 -5.70 -4.14
CA ALA A 89 -3.24 -6.17 -4.86
C ALA A 89 -4.43 -6.48 -3.93
N ALA A 90 -4.17 -6.81 -2.66
CA ALA A 90 -5.18 -7.03 -1.63
C ALA A 90 -5.68 -5.73 -0.96
N GLY A 91 -5.08 -4.58 -1.28
CA GLY A 91 -5.51 -3.27 -0.78
C GLY A 91 -4.60 -2.66 0.29
N ILE A 92 -3.49 -3.30 0.64
CA ILE A 92 -2.45 -2.72 1.49
C ILE A 92 -1.87 -1.47 0.82
N ARG A 93 -1.77 -0.37 1.57
CA ARG A 93 -1.20 0.90 1.10
C ARG A 93 -0.21 1.49 2.09
N PHE A 94 0.04 0.84 3.23
CA PHE A 94 1.18 1.12 4.10
C PHE A 94 2.12 -0.08 4.18
N LEU A 95 3.41 0.15 3.94
CA LEU A 95 4.46 -0.86 4.03
C LEU A 95 5.49 -0.45 5.09
N ASP A 96 5.72 -1.31 6.08
CA ASP A 96 6.81 -1.22 7.06
C ASP A 96 8.06 -1.92 6.49
N VAL A 97 8.95 -1.17 5.86
CA VAL A 97 10.13 -1.68 5.15
C VAL A 97 11.38 -1.47 5.99
N ARG A 98 11.96 -2.59 6.44
CA ARG A 98 13.11 -2.62 7.36
C ARG A 98 14.38 -2.99 6.61
N CYS A 99 15.25 -2.00 6.45
CA CYS A 99 16.46 -2.07 5.65
C CYS A 99 17.70 -2.26 6.53
N ARG A 100 18.40 -3.37 6.34
CA ARG A 100 19.78 -3.49 6.78
C ARG A 100 20.71 -2.84 5.76
N ALA A 101 21.46 -1.85 6.22
CA ALA A 101 22.61 -1.32 5.49
C ALA A 101 23.76 -2.32 5.57
N ILE A 102 24.15 -2.89 4.43
CA ILE A 102 25.25 -3.84 4.32
C ILE A 102 25.90 -3.69 2.95
N ASP A 103 27.23 -3.60 2.91
CA ASP A 103 28.02 -3.51 1.67
C ASP A 103 27.50 -2.46 0.66
N GLY A 104 27.04 -1.30 1.17
CA GLY A 104 26.54 -0.21 0.34
C GLY A 104 25.16 -0.44 -0.30
N VAL A 105 24.39 -1.43 0.16
CA VAL A 105 23.03 -1.72 -0.31
C VAL A 105 22.05 -1.90 0.85
N PHE A 106 20.76 -1.92 0.53
CA PHE A 106 19.70 -2.26 1.47
C PHE A 106 19.13 -3.65 1.20
N ALA A 107 19.38 -4.56 2.14
CA ALA A 107 18.74 -5.86 2.24
C ALA A 107 17.56 -5.78 3.22
N ILE A 108 16.45 -6.45 2.93
CA ILE A 108 15.29 -6.45 3.83
C ILE A 108 15.50 -7.49 4.94
N HIS A 109 15.26 -7.06 6.18
CA HIS A 109 15.59 -7.80 7.38
C HIS A 109 14.47 -7.70 8.42
N HIS A 110 14.34 -8.75 9.23
CA HIS A 110 13.70 -8.69 10.54
C HIS A 110 14.75 -9.11 11.56
N GLY A 111 15.28 -8.12 12.31
CA GLY A 111 16.48 -8.31 13.11
C GLY A 111 17.62 -8.93 12.29
N ALA A 112 18.23 -9.98 12.83
CA ALA A 112 19.36 -10.65 12.20
C ALA A 112 19.03 -11.39 10.89
N PHE A 113 17.75 -11.63 10.61
CA PHE A 113 17.32 -12.56 9.59
C PHE A 113 17.05 -11.86 8.26
N TYR A 114 17.84 -12.21 7.25
CA TYR A 114 17.63 -11.78 5.88
C TYR A 114 16.35 -12.40 5.31
N GLN A 115 15.53 -11.57 4.66
CA GLN A 115 14.19 -11.95 4.19
C GLN A 115 14.15 -12.36 2.72
N HIS A 116 15.30 -12.72 2.14
CA HIS A 116 15.41 -13.09 0.72
C HIS A 116 14.83 -12.02 -0.25
N LEU A 117 14.92 -10.76 0.17
CA LEU A 117 14.33 -9.61 -0.51
C LEU A 117 15.27 -8.41 -0.39
N MET A 118 15.52 -7.72 -1.48
CA MET A 118 16.30 -6.48 -1.49
C MET A 118 15.37 -5.27 -1.58
N PHE A 119 15.82 -4.10 -1.15
CA PHE A 119 15.00 -2.88 -1.23
C PHE A 119 14.53 -2.58 -2.66
N GLY A 120 15.38 -2.84 -3.66
CA GLY A 120 15.02 -2.68 -5.07
C GLY A 120 13.81 -3.52 -5.52
N ASP A 121 13.63 -4.71 -4.95
CA ASP A 121 12.48 -5.58 -5.27
C ASP A 121 11.17 -4.96 -4.74
N VAL A 122 11.22 -4.34 -3.56
CA VAL A 122 10.09 -3.59 -3.00
C VAL A 122 9.74 -2.39 -3.88
N LEU A 123 10.74 -1.64 -4.35
CA LEU A 123 10.54 -0.50 -5.25
C LEU A 123 9.93 -0.90 -6.59
N ILE A 124 10.38 -2.03 -7.16
CA ILE A 124 9.81 -2.60 -8.39
C ILE A 124 8.33 -2.92 -8.17
N ALA A 125 7.98 -3.61 -7.09
CA ALA A 125 6.58 -3.94 -6.79
C ALA A 125 5.71 -2.68 -6.63
N CYS A 126 6.20 -1.66 -5.94
CA CYS A 126 5.48 -0.39 -5.77
C CYS A 126 5.32 0.36 -7.09
N ARG A 127 6.38 0.48 -7.88
CA ARG A 127 6.35 1.12 -9.21
C ARG A 127 5.34 0.44 -10.13
N ASP A 128 5.41 -0.89 -10.23
CA ASP A 128 4.56 -1.64 -11.15
C ASP A 128 3.09 -1.54 -10.75
N PHE A 129 2.81 -1.60 -9.45
CA PHE A 129 1.48 -1.39 -8.91
C PHE A 129 0.95 0.03 -9.21
N LEU A 130 1.73 1.07 -8.89
CA LEU A 130 1.31 2.47 -9.09
C LEU A 130 1.22 2.86 -10.56
N ALA A 131 1.99 2.21 -11.45
CA ALA A 131 1.86 2.38 -12.89
C ALA A 131 0.56 1.77 -13.43
N ALA A 132 0.13 0.63 -12.86
CA ALA A 132 -1.14 -0.01 -13.21
C ALA A 132 -2.36 0.67 -12.55
N HIS A 133 -2.16 1.30 -11.39
CA HIS A 133 -3.19 1.90 -10.53
C HIS A 133 -2.79 3.34 -10.15
N PRO A 134 -2.77 4.29 -11.12
CA PRO A 134 -2.20 5.64 -10.93
C PRO A 134 -2.98 6.54 -9.97
N ASP A 135 -4.20 6.14 -9.61
CA ASP A 135 -5.05 6.85 -8.66
C ASP A 135 -4.83 6.41 -7.19
N GLU A 136 -3.91 5.46 -6.98
CA GLU A 136 -3.48 4.99 -5.67
C GLU A 136 -2.16 5.66 -5.22
N THR A 137 -1.83 5.54 -3.95
CA THR A 137 -0.52 5.92 -3.39
C THR A 137 -0.05 4.87 -2.38
N VAL A 138 1.26 4.71 -2.20
CA VAL A 138 1.80 3.83 -1.15
C VAL A 138 2.54 4.67 -0.12
N LEU A 139 2.26 4.46 1.16
CA LEU A 139 3.05 4.99 2.28
C LEU A 139 4.10 3.94 2.62
N MET A 140 5.37 4.32 2.60
CA MET A 140 6.47 3.40 2.88
C MET A 140 7.29 3.94 4.03
N ARG A 141 7.20 3.28 5.19
CA ARG A 141 8.15 3.48 6.27
C ARG A 141 9.46 2.80 5.89
N VAL A 142 10.55 3.56 5.88
CA VAL A 142 11.89 3.03 5.69
C VAL A 142 12.65 3.17 7.00
N LYS A 143 12.97 2.02 7.60
CA LYS A 143 13.65 1.90 8.89
C LYS A 143 15.03 1.28 8.73
N GLN A 144 16.02 1.78 9.46
CA GLN A 144 17.30 1.08 9.61
C GLN A 144 17.14 -0.13 10.54
N GLU A 145 17.51 -1.31 10.06
CA GLU A 145 17.37 -2.58 10.76
C GLU A 145 18.73 -3.28 10.86
N TYR A 146 19.04 -3.88 12.01
CA TYR A 146 20.19 -4.77 12.21
C TYR A 146 21.53 -4.28 11.60
N SER A 147 21.77 -2.98 11.70
CA SER A 147 22.98 -2.30 11.26
C SER A 147 23.20 -1.06 12.13
N THR A 148 24.46 -0.65 12.30
CA THR A 148 24.85 0.47 13.17
C THR A 148 25.53 1.58 12.39
N VAL A 149 25.32 1.62 11.06
CA VAL A 149 25.80 2.72 10.21
C VAL A 149 25.19 4.04 10.69
N GLY A 150 25.93 5.13 10.54
CA GLY A 150 25.42 6.46 10.87
C GLY A 150 24.38 6.95 9.87
N ASP A 151 23.60 7.96 10.27
CA ASP A 151 22.56 8.58 9.42
C ASP A 151 23.10 9.05 8.06
N GLU A 152 24.33 9.59 8.03
CA GLU A 152 24.98 10.03 6.79
C GLU A 152 25.23 8.86 5.83
N GLU A 153 25.75 7.74 6.33
CA GLU A 153 26.01 6.55 5.51
C GLU A 153 24.70 5.91 5.03
N PHE A 154 23.71 5.79 5.91
CA PHE A 154 22.38 5.31 5.54
C PHE A 154 21.77 6.18 4.43
N ARG A 155 21.89 7.52 4.56
CA ARG A 155 21.46 8.47 3.53
C ARG A 155 22.23 8.29 2.22
N GLN A 156 23.55 8.14 2.26
CA GLN A 156 24.36 7.93 1.06
C GLN A 156 23.91 6.68 0.28
N ILE A 157 23.61 5.58 0.98
CA ILE A 157 23.07 4.37 0.35
C ILE A 157 21.70 4.66 -0.28
N PHE A 158 20.81 5.37 0.41
CA PHE A 158 19.50 5.75 -0.14
C PHE A 158 19.64 6.66 -1.39
N ASP A 159 20.59 7.59 -1.41
CA ASP A 159 20.87 8.44 -2.57
C ASP A 159 21.36 7.66 -3.80
N VAL A 160 22.08 6.54 -3.60
CA VAL A 160 22.39 5.61 -4.69
C VAL A 160 21.10 5.06 -5.32
N TYR A 161 20.09 4.70 -4.52
CA TYR A 161 18.80 4.27 -5.06
C TYR A 161 18.10 5.40 -5.83
N LEU A 162 18.07 6.60 -5.27
CA LEU A 162 17.37 7.73 -5.87
C LEU A 162 17.99 8.14 -7.22
N ASP A 163 19.31 8.37 -7.24
CA ASP A 163 19.97 9.06 -8.35
C ASP A 163 20.70 8.12 -9.30
N GLN A 164 21.44 7.15 -8.76
CA GLN A 164 22.22 6.24 -9.61
C GLN A 164 21.35 5.11 -10.17
N LYS A 165 20.40 4.60 -9.37
CA LYS A 165 19.44 3.57 -9.80
C LYS A 165 18.14 4.14 -10.37
N GLY A 166 17.95 5.46 -10.31
CA GLY A 166 16.86 6.18 -10.98
C GLY A 166 15.50 6.11 -10.29
N TRP A 167 15.44 5.83 -8.98
CA TRP A 167 14.18 5.71 -8.24
C TRP A 167 13.61 7.05 -7.74
N ARG A 168 14.31 8.17 -7.91
CA ARG A 168 13.88 9.47 -7.40
C ARG A 168 12.45 9.85 -7.77
N SER A 169 12.04 9.59 -9.01
CA SER A 169 10.70 9.96 -9.50
C SER A 169 9.57 9.13 -8.90
N LEU A 170 9.86 7.99 -8.27
CA LEU A 170 8.84 7.17 -7.58
C LEU A 170 8.42 7.82 -6.25
N PHE A 171 9.31 8.54 -5.60
CA PHE A 171 9.08 9.04 -4.24
C PHE A 171 8.54 10.46 -4.20
N LEU A 172 7.71 10.68 -3.18
CA LEU A 172 7.38 11.97 -2.59
C LEU A 172 8.15 12.05 -1.25
N MET A 173 8.99 13.08 -1.09
CA MET A 173 10.01 13.18 -0.03
C MET A 173 9.95 14.51 0.74
N GLU A 174 8.83 15.20 0.64
CA GLU A 174 8.47 16.38 1.40
C GLU A 174 8.31 16.01 2.89
N ASP A 175 8.64 16.94 3.77
CA ASP A 175 8.61 16.77 5.23
C ASP A 175 7.20 16.87 5.84
N THR A 176 6.19 17.18 5.01
CA THR A 176 4.79 17.32 5.41
C THR A 176 3.92 16.27 4.72
N LEU A 177 2.81 15.90 5.39
CA LEU A 177 1.85 14.95 4.81
C LEU A 177 1.12 15.58 3.62
N PRO A 178 1.14 14.95 2.43
CA PRO A 178 0.45 15.44 1.26
C PRO A 178 -1.06 15.18 1.34
N THR A 179 -1.80 15.84 0.45
CA THR A 179 -3.13 15.39 0.02
C THR A 179 -3.01 14.11 -0.82
N LEU A 180 -4.11 13.37 -0.96
CA LEU A 180 -4.16 12.18 -1.81
C LEU A 180 -3.79 12.52 -3.27
N GLY A 181 -4.25 13.66 -3.78
CA GLY A 181 -3.98 14.10 -5.15
C GLY A 181 -2.51 14.34 -5.43
N GLU A 182 -1.77 14.90 -4.48
CA GLU A 182 -0.32 15.08 -4.57
C GLU A 182 0.43 13.73 -4.46
N ALA A 183 -0.12 12.78 -3.70
CA ALA A 183 0.48 11.47 -3.46
C ALA A 183 0.21 10.44 -4.59
N ARG A 184 -0.82 10.65 -5.42
CA ARG A 184 -1.22 9.70 -6.47
C ARG A 184 -0.07 9.31 -7.40
N GLY A 185 0.08 8.00 -7.62
CA GLY A 185 1.14 7.42 -8.43
C GLY A 185 2.54 7.50 -7.81
N LYS A 186 2.65 7.87 -6.53
CA LYS A 186 3.92 7.99 -5.79
C LYS A 186 3.97 7.11 -4.55
N VAL A 187 5.19 6.94 -4.07
CA VAL A 187 5.47 6.42 -2.73
C VAL A 187 5.72 7.61 -1.80
N VAL A 188 4.87 7.82 -0.81
CA VAL A 188 5.11 8.79 0.26
C VAL A 188 6.11 8.17 1.23
N LEU A 189 7.30 8.77 1.33
CA LEU A 189 8.37 8.28 2.19
C LEU A 189 8.12 8.70 3.65
N LEU A 190 8.08 7.71 4.55
CA LEU A 190 8.06 7.93 6.00
C LEU A 190 9.43 7.53 6.57
N ALA A 191 10.18 8.53 7.06
CA ALA A 191 11.58 8.42 7.43
C ALA A 191 11.79 7.95 8.88
N ASP A 192 12.10 6.67 9.07
CA ASP A 192 12.52 6.07 10.35
C ASP A 192 14.04 5.82 10.39
N ASN A 193 14.79 6.84 9.95
CA ASN A 193 16.24 7.02 10.10
C ASN A 193 16.52 8.54 10.00
N GLY A 194 17.46 9.10 10.75
CA GLY A 194 17.65 10.56 10.85
C GLY A 194 18.21 11.22 9.59
N GLY A 195 18.84 10.44 8.70
CA GLY A 195 19.41 10.93 7.45
C GLY A 195 18.43 10.94 6.28
N LEU A 196 17.28 10.27 6.39
CA LEU A 196 16.29 10.20 5.31
C LEU A 196 15.43 11.46 5.21
N PRO A 197 15.04 11.88 3.99
CA PRO A 197 14.05 12.93 3.75
C PRO A 197 12.64 12.34 3.86
N GLY A 198 11.62 13.14 3.64
CA GLY A 198 10.23 12.72 3.77
C GLY A 198 9.66 13.02 5.15
N VAL A 199 8.45 12.53 5.38
CA VAL A 199 7.73 12.76 6.63
C VAL A 199 8.43 12.00 7.75
N ARG A 200 8.83 12.70 8.81
CA ARG A 200 9.55 12.09 9.93
C ARG A 200 8.66 11.08 10.65
N TRP A 201 9.05 9.81 10.64
CA TRP A 201 8.26 8.76 11.28
C TRP A 201 8.13 9.01 12.79
N ALA A 202 6.92 8.84 13.31
CA ALA A 202 6.58 9.02 14.73
C ALA A 202 6.94 10.41 15.30
N ASP A 203 7.01 11.44 14.45
CA ASP A 203 7.00 12.83 14.91
C ASP A 203 5.68 13.10 15.66
N PRO A 204 5.71 13.48 16.95
CA PRO A 204 4.50 13.68 17.75
C PRO A 204 3.65 14.87 17.29
N GLU A 205 4.16 15.77 16.45
CA GLU A 205 3.35 16.82 15.83
C GLU A 205 2.49 16.29 14.67
N VAL A 206 2.84 15.11 14.13
CA VAL A 206 2.21 14.50 12.95
C VAL A 206 1.46 13.22 13.30
N PHE A 207 2.02 12.37 14.15
CA PHE A 207 1.54 11.01 14.41
C PHE A 207 1.15 10.77 15.86
N ASP A 208 0.17 9.89 16.05
CA ASP A 208 -0.10 9.21 17.32
C ASP A 208 0.07 7.70 17.08
N VAL A 209 1.07 7.09 17.72
CA VAL A 209 1.50 5.72 17.42
C VAL A 209 1.27 4.81 18.62
N GLN A 210 0.42 3.79 18.44
CA GLN A 210 0.30 2.67 19.35
C GLN A 210 1.15 1.51 18.81
N ASP A 211 2.30 1.29 19.45
CA ASP A 211 3.24 0.22 19.08
C ASP A 211 3.78 -0.51 20.32
N ASP A 212 2.91 -0.89 21.27
CA ASP A 212 3.34 -1.80 22.34
C ASP A 212 3.47 -3.22 21.79
N TYR A 213 4.58 -3.50 21.10
CA TYR A 213 4.90 -4.81 20.54
C TYR A 213 5.32 -5.84 21.59
N GLN A 214 5.39 -5.47 22.89
CA GLN A 214 5.76 -6.35 24.01
C GLN A 214 4.56 -6.78 24.85
N ALA A 215 3.38 -6.23 24.60
CA ALA A 215 2.15 -6.68 25.23
C ALA A 215 1.62 -7.98 24.60
N GLU A 216 1.35 -8.99 25.42
CA GLU A 216 0.63 -10.20 24.99
C GLU A 216 -0.76 -9.86 24.43
N PRO A 217 -1.35 -10.70 23.54
CA PRO A 217 -2.62 -10.40 22.86
C PRO A 217 -3.76 -9.92 23.76
N ILE A 218 -3.87 -10.46 24.98
CA ILE A 218 -4.91 -10.08 25.94
C ILE A 218 -4.74 -8.62 26.39
N SER A 219 -3.50 -8.19 26.63
CA SER A 219 -3.15 -6.84 27.07
C SER A 219 -3.01 -5.86 25.91
N LYS A 220 -2.66 -6.36 24.72
CA LYS A 220 -2.54 -5.58 23.48
C LYS A 220 -3.89 -5.15 22.93
N TYR A 221 -4.88 -6.06 22.91
CA TYR A 221 -6.19 -5.78 22.32
C TYR A 221 -6.90 -4.53 22.89
N PRO A 222 -6.96 -4.30 24.23
CA PRO A 222 -7.55 -3.09 24.78
C PRO A 222 -6.89 -1.80 24.26
N ARG A 223 -5.58 -1.80 24.01
CA ARG A 223 -4.84 -0.63 23.49
C ARG A 223 -5.16 -0.38 22.03
N ILE A 224 -5.26 -1.45 21.24
CA ILE A 224 -5.72 -1.38 19.85
C ILE A 224 -7.13 -0.78 19.80
N ALA A 225 -8.06 -1.33 20.58
CA ALA A 225 -9.44 -0.85 20.61
C ALA A 225 -9.53 0.59 21.07
N GLU A 226 -8.74 0.98 22.07
CA GLU A 226 -8.74 2.35 22.58
C GLU A 226 -8.23 3.36 21.55
N GLN A 227 -7.14 3.07 20.83
CA GLN A 227 -6.66 4.00 19.81
C GLN A 227 -7.65 4.12 18.64
N PHE A 228 -8.40 3.07 18.30
CA PHE A 228 -9.50 3.20 17.33
C PHE A 228 -10.62 4.13 17.83
N ARG A 229 -11.00 4.05 19.11
CA ARG A 229 -11.98 4.98 19.69
C ARG A 229 -11.45 6.41 19.72
N GLN A 230 -10.18 6.60 20.06
CA GLN A 230 -9.53 7.90 20.03
C GLN A 230 -9.53 8.49 18.62
N ALA A 231 -9.13 7.71 17.60
CA ALA A 231 -9.16 8.15 16.22
C ALA A 231 -10.56 8.55 15.74
N ALA A 232 -11.59 7.83 16.20
CA ALA A 232 -12.98 8.15 15.90
C ALA A 232 -13.48 9.43 16.60
N ALA A 233 -12.99 9.72 17.81
CA ALA A 233 -13.46 10.82 18.64
C ALA A 233 -12.68 12.14 18.42
N GLU A 234 -11.38 12.06 18.15
CA GLU A 234 -10.45 13.18 18.16
C GLU A 234 -9.61 13.23 16.86
N PRO A 235 -10.23 13.53 15.70
CA PRO A 235 -9.48 13.60 14.45
C PRO A 235 -8.45 14.74 14.49
N GLY A 236 -7.20 14.44 14.16
CA GLY A 236 -6.13 15.45 14.15
C GLY A 236 -4.78 14.85 13.78
N PRO A 237 -4.18 14.04 14.68
CA PRO A 237 -2.98 13.27 14.37
C PRO A 237 -3.23 12.24 13.27
N PHE A 238 -2.18 11.82 12.59
CA PHE A 238 -2.21 10.62 11.78
C PHE A 238 -2.01 9.41 12.70
N TYR A 239 -3.11 8.78 13.10
CA TYR A 239 -3.07 7.59 13.94
C TYR A 239 -2.37 6.43 13.24
N VAL A 240 -1.55 5.69 13.99
CA VAL A 240 -0.92 4.43 13.57
C VAL A 240 -1.14 3.40 14.66
N ASN A 241 -1.96 2.40 14.35
CA ASN A 241 -2.37 1.38 15.30
C ASN A 241 -1.79 0.02 14.91
N PHE A 242 -0.62 -0.33 15.45
CA PHE A 242 -0.03 -1.64 15.20
C PHE A 242 -0.85 -2.73 15.88
N LEU A 243 -1.36 -3.66 15.07
CA LEU A 243 -2.02 -4.87 15.57
C LEU A 243 -0.98 -5.91 16.00
N SER A 244 0.20 -5.88 15.38
CA SER A 244 1.28 -6.83 15.62
C SER A 244 1.82 -6.77 17.05
N THR A 245 2.37 -7.91 17.50
CA THR A 245 3.09 -8.03 18.76
C THR A 245 4.04 -9.23 18.70
N ALA A 246 5.19 -9.11 19.35
CA ALA A 246 6.21 -10.15 19.49
C ALA A 246 6.17 -10.84 20.86
N ALA A 247 5.14 -10.56 21.67
CA ALA A 247 5.07 -10.98 23.06
C ALA A 247 4.64 -12.46 23.21
N GLY A 248 5.52 -13.27 23.79
CA GLY A 248 5.22 -14.62 24.32
C GLY A 248 4.89 -15.70 23.28
N LEU A 249 4.55 -15.33 22.06
CA LEU A 249 4.09 -16.22 20.99
C LEU A 249 4.66 -15.78 19.63
N PRO A 250 4.79 -16.72 18.66
CA PRO A 250 5.09 -16.39 17.27
C PRO A 250 4.11 -15.34 16.70
N PRO A 251 4.55 -14.39 15.84
CA PRO A 251 3.67 -13.39 15.23
C PRO A 251 2.38 -13.97 14.61
N ALA A 252 2.44 -15.09 13.88
CA ALA A 252 1.25 -15.74 13.34
C ALA A 252 0.24 -16.14 14.44
N SER A 253 0.73 -16.69 15.56
CA SER A 253 -0.11 -17.05 16.71
C SER A 253 -0.68 -15.83 17.45
N ASN A 254 0.02 -14.69 17.42
CA ASN A 254 -0.51 -13.43 17.94
C ASN A 254 -1.59 -12.87 17.00
N ALA A 255 -1.35 -12.89 15.69
CA ALA A 255 -2.31 -12.48 14.66
C ALA A 255 -3.61 -13.30 14.76
N ASP A 256 -3.55 -14.63 14.88
CA ASP A 256 -4.71 -15.51 15.06
C ASP A 256 -5.59 -15.15 16.27
N ARG A 257 -5.02 -14.47 17.28
CA ARG A 257 -5.73 -14.04 18.48
C ARG A 257 -6.27 -12.61 18.39
N LEU A 258 -5.62 -11.75 17.61
CA LEU A 258 -5.89 -10.31 17.53
C LEU A 258 -6.74 -9.96 16.31
N ASN A 259 -6.37 -10.45 15.13
CA ASN A 259 -7.02 -10.12 13.86
C ASN A 259 -8.55 -10.38 13.88
N PRO A 260 -9.06 -11.55 14.35
CA PRO A 260 -10.50 -11.78 14.41
C PRO A 260 -11.22 -10.83 15.36
N LYS A 261 -10.58 -10.45 16.47
CA LYS A 261 -11.15 -9.52 17.45
C LYS A 261 -11.25 -8.11 16.89
N VAL A 262 -10.21 -7.67 16.18
CA VAL A 262 -10.22 -6.34 15.54
C VAL A 262 -11.23 -6.30 14.41
N ARG A 263 -11.29 -7.33 13.56
CA ARG A 263 -12.35 -7.44 12.55
C ARG A 263 -13.73 -7.33 13.18
N ALA A 264 -14.01 -8.11 14.23
CA ALA A 264 -15.30 -8.07 14.91
C ALA A 264 -15.61 -6.69 15.54
N LEU A 265 -14.59 -5.98 16.03
CA LEU A 265 -14.73 -4.62 16.54
C LEU A 265 -15.12 -3.63 15.43
N LEU A 266 -14.39 -3.66 14.31
CA LEU A 266 -14.64 -2.79 13.15
C LEU A 266 -16.01 -3.06 12.51
N ASP A 267 -16.44 -4.33 12.44
CA ASP A 267 -17.76 -4.74 11.95
C ASP A 267 -18.91 -4.44 12.94
N SER A 268 -18.60 -4.02 14.18
CA SER A 268 -19.60 -3.82 15.22
C SER A 268 -20.42 -2.54 15.01
N SER A 269 -21.57 -2.46 15.68
CA SER A 269 -22.37 -1.24 15.72
C SER A 269 -21.67 -0.04 16.37
N GLU A 270 -20.61 -0.27 17.16
CA GLU A 270 -19.79 0.79 17.76
C GLU A 270 -19.08 1.61 16.68
N PHE A 271 -18.57 0.95 15.63
CA PHE A 271 -17.81 1.59 14.55
C PHE A 271 -18.63 1.83 13.29
N ALA A 272 -19.92 1.50 13.28
CA ALA A 272 -20.79 1.69 12.13
C ALA A 272 -20.79 3.15 11.65
N GLY A 273 -20.39 3.38 10.40
CA GLY A 273 -20.32 4.71 9.78
C GLY A 273 -19.12 5.56 10.21
N THR A 274 -18.24 5.04 11.07
CA THR A 274 -16.99 5.71 11.44
C THR A 274 -15.99 5.62 10.29
N THR A 275 -15.22 6.69 10.06
CA THR A 275 -14.16 6.72 9.05
C THR A 275 -12.91 7.38 9.59
N GLY A 276 -11.77 7.16 8.94
CA GLY A 276 -10.52 7.87 9.26
C GLY A 276 -9.82 7.36 10.52
N LEU A 277 -9.71 6.03 10.61
CA LEU A 277 -9.10 5.33 11.75
C LEU A 277 -7.56 5.26 11.68
N GLY A 278 -6.95 5.90 10.70
CA GLY A 278 -5.50 5.96 10.54
C GLY A 278 -4.90 4.74 9.84
N ILE A 279 -3.59 4.56 10.00
CA ILE A 279 -2.84 3.43 9.46
C ILE A 279 -3.01 2.23 10.39
N VAL A 280 -3.30 1.06 9.81
CA VAL A 280 -3.50 -0.20 10.56
C VAL A 280 -2.49 -1.25 10.10
N PRO A 281 -1.24 -1.26 10.62
CA PRO A 281 -0.27 -2.30 10.30
C PRO A 281 -0.62 -3.64 10.97
N MET A 282 -0.69 -4.70 10.17
CA MET A 282 -1.12 -6.03 10.59
C MET A 282 -0.05 -7.09 10.28
N ASP A 283 0.04 -8.13 11.11
CA ASP A 283 0.69 -9.39 10.75
C ASP A 283 -0.35 -10.31 10.08
N PHE A 284 0.04 -10.98 9.00
CA PHE A 284 -0.78 -11.96 8.26
C PHE A 284 -2.24 -11.55 8.01
N PRO A 285 -2.54 -10.36 7.46
CA PRO A 285 -3.92 -9.90 7.31
C PRO A 285 -4.75 -10.81 6.39
N GLY A 286 -4.12 -11.54 5.47
CA GLY A 286 -4.79 -12.51 4.59
C GLY A 286 -5.24 -13.80 5.28
N ALA A 287 -4.72 -14.10 6.49
CA ALA A 287 -5.09 -15.29 7.24
C ALA A 287 -6.45 -15.16 7.96
N GLU A 288 -6.93 -13.93 8.20
CA GLU A 288 -8.26 -13.66 8.74
C GLU A 288 -9.18 -13.14 7.62
N PRO A 289 -10.08 -13.98 7.07
CA PRO A 289 -10.99 -13.57 6.00
C PRO A 289 -11.87 -12.40 6.44
N GLY A 290 -11.95 -11.35 5.62
CA GLY A 290 -12.80 -10.19 5.91
C GLY A 290 -12.11 -9.08 6.70
N LEU A 291 -10.89 -9.29 7.24
CA LEU A 291 -10.19 -8.25 8.00
C LEU A 291 -9.88 -7.03 7.14
N LEU A 292 -9.34 -7.24 5.93
CA LEU A 292 -9.02 -6.15 5.01
C LEU A 292 -10.28 -5.40 4.57
N GLU A 293 -11.36 -6.12 4.30
CA GLU A 293 -12.67 -5.54 3.97
C GLU A 293 -13.20 -4.69 5.13
N ALA A 294 -13.09 -5.17 6.37
CA ALA A 294 -13.51 -4.43 7.56
C ALA A 294 -12.70 -3.12 7.71
N VAL A 295 -11.36 -3.18 7.57
CA VAL A 295 -10.51 -1.97 7.62
C VAL A 295 -10.88 -1.01 6.48
N LEU A 296 -11.05 -1.50 5.26
CA LEU A 296 -11.38 -0.68 4.09
C LEU A 296 -12.76 -0.02 4.18
N ALA A 297 -13.72 -0.64 4.89
CA ALA A 297 -15.07 -0.12 5.07
C ALA A 297 -15.10 1.21 5.87
N HIS A 298 -14.03 1.55 6.58
CA HIS A 298 -13.88 2.80 7.34
C HIS A 298 -13.19 3.91 6.53
N ASN A 299 -13.25 3.86 5.20
CA ASN A 299 -12.88 4.99 4.36
C ASN A 299 -14.11 5.82 3.95
N PRO A 300 -13.95 7.15 3.76
CA PRO A 300 -15.04 7.98 3.28
C PRO A 300 -15.50 7.50 1.90
N THR A 301 -16.80 7.57 1.64
CA THR A 301 -17.32 7.39 0.28
C THR A 301 -17.18 8.71 -0.46
N GLY A 302 -16.48 8.70 -1.59
CA GLY A 302 -16.34 9.87 -2.47
C GLY A 302 -17.58 10.15 -3.31
#